data_AF-A0A7S3T664-F1
#
_entry.id   AF-A0A7S3T664-F1
#
_cell.length_a   1.000
_cell.length_b   1.000
_cell.length_c   1.000
_cell.angle_alpha   90.00
_cell.angle_beta   90.00
_cell.angle_gamma   90.00
#
_symmetry.space_group_name_H-M   'P 1'
#
loop_
_entity.id
_entity.type
_entity.pdbx_description
1 polymer ?
#
loop_
_entity_poly.entity_id
_entity_poly.type
_entity_poly.pdbx_seq_one_letter_code
_entity_poly.pdbx_strand_id
1 'polypeptide(L)'
;GEAAAAAAQAAGGAVGAEASASGLRWVDVKHSFGRGDSARVRGQVERYCTDWGPGLLLYTLGYTESFAEELRQAGPVWVCDAEAAARLLRDAVGDAAGGAAACAPAVRENAD
;
A
#
# COMPACT_ATOMS: atom_id res chain seq x y z
N GLY A 1 35.63 -28.66 -20.82
CA GLY A 1 35.10 -27.29 -20.98
C GLY A 1 34.20 -26.92 -19.83
N GLU A 2 34.72 -26.98 -18.61
CA GLU A 2 33.97 -26.68 -17.37
C GLU A 2 34.02 -25.20 -16.98
N ALA A 3 34.90 -24.40 -17.59
CA ALA A 3 35.00 -22.97 -17.31
C ALA A 3 33.84 -22.13 -17.89
N ALA A 4 33.05 -22.67 -18.82
CA ALA A 4 31.90 -21.96 -19.39
C ALA A 4 30.60 -22.14 -18.58
N ALA A 5 30.51 -23.19 -17.75
CA ALA A 5 29.32 -23.45 -16.93
C ALA A 5 29.32 -22.66 -15.59
N ALA A 6 30.50 -22.28 -15.09
CA ALA A 6 30.62 -21.47 -13.88
C ALA A 6 30.29 -19.98 -14.08
N ALA A 7 30.38 -19.47 -15.32
CA ALA A 7 30.06 -18.07 -15.63
C ALA A 7 28.54 -17.80 -15.72
N ALA A 8 27.72 -18.83 -15.98
CA ALA A 8 26.27 -18.70 -16.03
C ALA A 8 25.62 -18.59 -14.64
N GLN A 9 26.35 -18.89 -13.57
CA GLN A 9 25.87 -18.85 -12.19
C GLN A 9 26.33 -17.60 -11.41
N ALA A 10 27.10 -16.72 -12.04
CA ALA A 10 27.63 -15.48 -11.46
C ALA A 10 26.87 -14.20 -11.90
N ALA A 11 25.67 -14.35 -12.47
CA ALA A 11 24.77 -13.22 -12.78
C ALA A 11 23.40 -13.35 -12.08
N GLY A 12 23.38 -13.97 -10.89
CA GLY A 12 22.32 -13.83 -9.89
C GLY A 12 22.33 -12.45 -9.25
N GLY A 13 22.27 -11.39 -10.07
CA GLY A 13 22.55 -10.02 -9.66
C GLY A 13 21.94 -8.99 -10.61
N ALA A 14 20.64 -9.11 -10.87
CA ALA A 14 19.81 -8.04 -11.42
C ALA A 14 18.33 -8.31 -11.10
N VAL A 15 18.01 -8.49 -9.81
CA VAL A 15 16.63 -8.33 -9.33
C VAL A 15 16.39 -6.82 -9.22
N GLY A 16 16.26 -6.15 -10.37
CA GLY A 16 16.28 -4.70 -10.41
C GLY A 16 16.12 -4.16 -11.82
N ALA A 17 14.86 -4.06 -12.24
CA ALA A 17 14.27 -3.29 -13.35
C ALA A 17 13.23 -4.20 -14.01
N GLU A 18 11.92 -4.07 -13.76
CA GLU A 18 11.16 -2.83 -13.83
C GLU A 18 10.21 -2.67 -12.64
N ALA A 19 10.37 -1.56 -11.93
CA ALA A 19 9.31 -0.96 -11.14
C ALA A 19 8.24 -0.37 -12.09
N SER A 20 7.44 -1.25 -12.70
CA SER A 20 6.21 -0.90 -13.41
C SER A 20 5.07 -1.52 -12.59
N ALA A 21 4.23 -0.82 -11.82
CA ALA A 21 3.82 0.58 -11.82
C ALA A 21 3.53 1.02 -10.37
N SER A 22 3.84 2.29 -10.06
CA SER A 22 3.61 2.95 -8.76
C SER A 22 2.11 3.13 -8.46
N GLY A 23 1.40 2.05 -8.15
CA GLY A 23 -0.04 2.04 -7.94
C GLY A 23 -0.53 1.07 -6.88
N LEU A 24 -1.71 1.36 -6.33
CA LEU A 24 -2.44 0.47 -5.42
C LEU A 24 -2.63 -0.91 -6.06
N ARG A 25 -2.36 -1.98 -5.30
CA ARG A 25 -2.46 -3.38 -5.73
C ARG A 25 -3.72 -4.06 -5.23
N TRP A 26 -4.30 -3.54 -4.15
CA TRP A 26 -5.56 -4.01 -3.59
C TRP A 26 -6.34 -2.86 -2.95
N VAL A 27 -7.66 -3.04 -2.88
CA VAL A 27 -8.59 -2.16 -2.19
C VAL A 27 -9.53 -3.04 -1.36
N ASP A 28 -9.70 -2.71 -0.08
CA ASP A 28 -10.66 -3.38 0.79
C ASP A 28 -11.55 -2.32 1.47
N VAL A 29 -12.83 -2.66 1.63
CA VAL A 29 -13.86 -1.78 2.18
C VAL A 29 -14.34 -2.36 3.51
N LYS A 30 -14.20 -1.57 4.57
CA LYS A 30 -14.62 -1.94 5.92
C LYS A 30 -15.77 -1.05 6.38
N HIS A 31 -16.73 -1.64 7.07
CA HIS A 31 -17.65 -0.91 7.94
C HIS A 31 -16.96 -0.71 9.28
N SER A 32 -16.87 0.51 9.85
CA SER A 32 -16.63 0.56 11.30
C SER A 32 -17.08 1.82 12.04
N PHE A 33 -17.72 1.60 13.18
CA PHE A 33 -17.15 1.94 14.48
C PHE A 33 -17.50 0.79 15.44
N GLY A 34 -16.52 -0.05 15.79
CA GLY A 34 -16.66 -1.19 16.70
C GLY A 34 -15.30 -1.83 16.97
N ARG A 35 -14.84 -1.77 18.23
CA ARG A 35 -13.48 -2.19 18.68
C ARG A 35 -13.20 -3.70 18.62
N GLY A 36 -14.10 -4.50 18.07
CA GLY A 36 -14.10 -5.95 18.27
C GLY A 36 -13.03 -6.74 17.50
N ASP A 37 -12.35 -6.14 16.52
CA ASP A 37 -11.56 -6.93 15.56
C ASP A 37 -10.24 -6.28 15.08
N SER A 38 -9.70 -5.31 15.84
CA SER A 38 -8.50 -4.56 15.44
C SER A 38 -7.29 -5.44 15.13
N ALA A 39 -7.04 -6.47 15.95
CA ALA A 39 -5.92 -7.40 15.77
C ALA A 39 -6.05 -8.23 14.48
N ARG A 40 -7.27 -8.69 14.16
CA ARG A 40 -7.51 -9.44 12.93
C ARG A 40 -7.36 -8.57 11.70
N VAL A 41 -7.91 -7.35 11.73
CA VAL A 41 -7.79 -6.41 10.61
C VAL A 41 -6.32 -6.07 10.37
N ARG A 42 -5.54 -5.85 11.45
CA ARG A 42 -4.10 -5.66 11.35
C ARG A 42 -3.40 -6.86 10.69
N GLY A 43 -3.64 -8.08 11.16
CA GLY A 43 -3.03 -9.28 10.56
C GLY A 43 -3.44 -9.50 9.09
N GLN A 44 -4.67 -9.10 8.72
CA GLN A 44 -5.12 -9.11 7.33
C GLN A 44 -4.34 -8.11 6.49
N VAL A 45 -4.15 -6.88 6.97
CA VAL A 45 -3.37 -5.83 6.28
C VAL A 45 -1.91 -6.24 6.12
N GLU A 46 -1.27 -6.76 7.18
CA GLU A 46 0.11 -7.26 7.11
C GLU A 46 0.25 -8.30 5.98
N ARG A 47 -0.65 -9.30 5.97
CA ARG A 47 -0.66 -10.35 4.95
C ARG A 47 -0.90 -9.79 3.54
N TYR A 48 -1.85 -8.89 3.36
CA TYR A 48 -2.17 -8.34 2.04
C TYR A 48 -1.02 -7.52 1.48
N CYS A 49 -0.36 -6.75 2.36
CA CYS A 49 0.83 -6.02 2.02
C CYS A 49 1.98 -6.94 1.60
N THR A 50 2.18 -8.07 2.29
CA THR A 50 3.20 -9.06 1.93
C THR A 50 2.88 -9.79 0.62
N ASP A 51 1.64 -10.24 0.45
CA ASP A 51 1.25 -11.12 -0.66
C ASP A 51 1.08 -10.34 -1.98
N TRP A 52 0.58 -9.09 -1.92
CA TRP A 52 0.17 -8.33 -3.11
C TRP A 52 0.80 -6.95 -3.22
N GLY A 53 1.45 -6.46 -2.16
CA GLY A 53 2.04 -5.12 -2.13
C GLY A 53 1.09 -4.04 -1.61
N PRO A 54 1.31 -2.76 -1.99
CA PRO A 54 0.59 -1.63 -1.39
C PRO A 54 -0.91 -1.63 -1.67
N GLY A 55 -1.74 -1.09 -0.75
CA GLY A 55 -3.18 -1.05 -0.98
C GLY A 55 -3.96 0.00 -0.19
N LEU A 56 -5.27 0.07 -0.43
CA LEU A 56 -6.18 1.06 0.14
C LEU A 56 -7.22 0.38 1.03
N LEU A 57 -7.38 0.90 2.24
CA LEU A 57 -8.41 0.50 3.17
C LEU A 57 -9.41 1.65 3.37
N LEU A 58 -10.67 1.37 3.03
CA LEU A 58 -11.74 2.37 2.97
C LEU A 58 -12.78 2.11 4.04
N TYR A 59 -12.92 3.02 5.01
CA TYR A 59 -13.90 2.90 6.08
C TYR A 59 -15.17 3.70 5.80
N THR A 60 -16.31 3.02 5.65
CA THR A 60 -17.57 3.70 5.29
C THR A 60 -18.22 4.48 6.43
N LEU A 61 -17.95 4.10 7.68
CA LEU A 61 -18.51 4.75 8.87
C LEU A 61 -17.47 5.59 9.63
N GLY A 62 -16.20 5.57 9.19
CA GLY A 62 -15.07 6.22 9.87
C GLY A 62 -14.15 5.23 10.59
N TYR A 63 -13.08 5.78 11.15
CA TYR A 63 -12.09 5.06 11.96
C TYR A 63 -11.52 6.00 13.02
N THR A 64 -10.83 5.47 14.02
CA THR A 64 -10.04 6.27 14.96
C THR A 64 -8.62 6.43 14.43
N GLU A 65 -8.05 7.63 14.43
CA GLU A 65 -6.72 7.87 13.86
C GLU A 65 -5.62 6.98 14.46
N SER A 66 -5.68 6.71 15.77
CA SER A 66 -4.77 5.77 16.44
C SER A 66 -4.78 4.37 15.81
N PHE A 67 -5.95 3.90 15.38
CA PHE A 67 -6.07 2.60 14.72
C PHE A 67 -5.59 2.68 13.26
N ALA A 68 -5.82 3.78 12.55
CA ALA A 68 -5.24 3.95 11.23
C ALA A 68 -3.70 3.99 11.27
N GLU A 69 -3.12 4.61 12.29
CA GLU A 69 -1.67 4.58 12.53
C GLU A 69 -1.17 3.15 12.75
N GLU A 70 -1.85 2.34 13.57
CA GLU A 70 -1.52 0.92 13.73
C GLU A 70 -1.52 0.16 12.40
N LEU A 71 -2.50 0.42 11.53
CA LEU A 71 -2.59 -0.23 10.22
C LEU A 71 -1.49 0.24 9.27
N ARG A 72 -1.13 1.54 9.28
CA ARG A 72 0.00 2.08 8.50
C ARG A 72 1.34 1.57 9.00
N GLN A 73 1.44 1.18 10.26
CA GLN A 73 2.64 0.53 10.80
C GLN A 73 2.76 -0.94 10.37
N ALA A 74 1.65 -1.59 10.06
CA ALA A 74 1.58 -2.98 9.59
C ALA A 74 2.01 -3.17 8.13
N GLY A 75 1.94 -2.14 7.29
CA GLY A 75 2.41 -2.21 5.91
C GLY A 75 2.11 -0.98 5.07
N PRO A 76 2.51 -0.98 3.78
CA PRO A 76 2.26 0.11 2.82
C PRO A 76 0.76 0.21 2.45
N VAL A 77 -0.05 0.72 3.39
CA VAL A 77 -1.49 0.88 3.24
C VAL A 77 -1.91 2.34 3.39
N TRP A 78 -2.83 2.80 2.54
CA TRP A 78 -3.56 4.03 2.74
C TRP A 78 -4.85 3.73 3.49
N VAL A 79 -5.17 4.53 4.50
CA VAL A 79 -6.40 4.38 5.28
C VAL A 79 -7.16 5.68 5.18
N CYS A 80 -8.40 5.63 4.71
CA CYS A 80 -9.27 6.79 4.63
C CYS A 80 -10.73 6.38 4.88
N ASP A 81 -11.55 7.36 5.25
CA ASP A 81 -12.98 7.16 5.30
C ASP A 81 -13.62 7.44 3.93
N ALA A 82 -14.89 7.08 3.77
CA ALA A 82 -15.63 7.28 2.54
C ALA A 82 -15.72 8.76 2.12
N GLU A 83 -15.72 9.69 3.07
CA GLU A 83 -15.78 11.12 2.76
C GLU A 83 -14.45 11.62 2.18
N ALA A 84 -13.33 11.26 2.82
CA ALA A 84 -11.98 11.56 2.36
C ALA A 84 -11.70 10.91 1.01
N ALA A 85 -12.07 9.65 0.81
CA ALA A 85 -11.96 8.98 -0.49
C ALA A 85 -12.77 9.69 -1.58
N ALA A 86 -14.01 10.09 -1.27
CA ALA A 86 -14.85 10.80 -2.23
C ALA A 86 -14.29 12.18 -2.59
N ARG A 87 -13.64 12.88 -1.65
CA ARG A 87 -12.92 14.13 -1.92
C ARG A 87 -11.74 13.89 -2.85
N LEU A 88 -10.86 12.95 -2.51
CA LEU A 88 -9.69 12.59 -3.33
C LEU A 88 -10.07 12.20 -4.76
N LEU A 89 -11.15 11.43 -4.93
CA LEU A 89 -11.64 11.06 -6.25
C LEU A 89 -12.18 12.26 -7.03
N ARG A 90 -12.92 13.17 -6.38
CA ARG A 90 -13.38 14.40 -7.03
C ARG A 90 -12.23 15.30 -7.43
N ASP A 91 -11.23 15.45 -6.56
CA ASP A 91 -10.05 16.25 -6.80
C ASP A 91 -9.22 15.64 -7.94
N ALA A 92 -9.02 14.32 -7.95
CA ALA A 92 -8.34 13.63 -9.06
C ALA A 92 -9.10 13.75 -10.40
N VAL A 93 -10.43 13.76 -10.39
CA VAL A 93 -11.25 14.02 -11.59
C VAL A 93 -11.16 15.49 -12.01
N GLY A 94 -11.07 16.43 -11.06
CA GLY A 94 -10.82 17.84 -11.33
C GLY A 94 -9.41 18.11 -11.88
N ASP A 95 -8.40 17.44 -11.34
CA ASP A 95 -7.00 17.48 -11.76
C ASP A 95 -6.74 16.70 -13.05
N ALA A 96 -7.59 15.74 -13.43
CA ALA A 96 -7.54 15.19 -14.79
C ALA A 96 -7.80 16.27 -15.86
N ALA A 97 -8.35 17.42 -15.48
CA ALA A 97 -8.42 18.63 -16.30
C ALA A 97 -7.26 19.63 -16.06
N GLY A 98 -6.30 19.37 -15.15
CA GLY A 98 -5.31 20.36 -14.69
C GLY A 98 -3.94 19.90 -14.12
N GLY A 99 -3.62 18.60 -13.99
CA GLY A 99 -2.35 18.08 -13.47
C GLY A 99 -2.42 17.56 -12.02
N ALA A 100 -1.99 16.31 -11.81
CA ALA A 100 -2.27 15.48 -10.63
C ALA A 100 -1.64 15.92 -9.29
N ALA A 101 -2.44 16.03 -8.23
CA ALA A 101 -1.99 16.03 -6.84
C ALA A 101 -1.67 14.59 -6.35
N ALA A 102 -0.41 14.34 -5.98
CA ALA A 102 0.05 13.03 -5.53
C ALA A 102 -0.13 12.82 -4.02
N CYS A 103 -1.08 11.97 -3.62
CA CYS A 103 -1.14 11.39 -2.28
C CYS A 103 -0.18 10.19 -2.21
N ALA A 104 1.13 10.46 -2.17
CA ALA A 104 2.15 9.43 -2.11
C ALA A 104 2.14 8.70 -0.74
N PRO A 105 2.48 7.40 -0.68
CA PRO A 105 2.59 6.70 0.59
C PRO A 105 3.79 7.25 1.38
N ALA A 106 3.70 7.24 2.70
CA ALA A 106 4.83 7.59 3.56
C ALA A 106 5.97 6.58 3.34
N VAL A 107 7.05 7.05 2.71
CA VAL A 107 8.28 6.27 2.55
C VAL A 107 8.89 6.10 3.95
N ARG A 108 9.15 4.86 4.36
CA ARG A 108 9.98 4.58 5.54
C ARG A 108 11.42 4.39 5.08
N GLU A 109 12.31 5.22 5.59
CA GLU A 109 13.73 4.88 5.65
C GLU A 109 13.88 3.79 6.71
N ASN A 110 14.43 2.64 6.32
CA ASN A 110 14.83 1.62 7.27
C ASN A 110 16.02 2.18 8.06
N ALA A 111 15.85 2.37 9.37
CA ALA A 111 16.97 2.62 10.27
C ALA A 111 17.69 1.29 10.51
N ASP A 112 18.99 1.26 10.17
CA ASP A 112 19.93 0.17 10.45
C ASP A 112 20.05 -0.16 11.95
#